data_AF-A0A6A1WQL9-F1
#
_entry.id   AF-A0A6A1WQL9-F1
#
_cell.length_a   1.000
_cell.length_b   1.000
_cell.length_c   1.000
_cell.angle_alpha   90.00
_cell.angle_beta   90.00
_cell.angle_gamma   90.00
#
_symmetry.space_group_name_H-M   'P 1'
#
loop_
_entity.id
_entity.type
_entity.pdbx_description
1 polymer ?
#
loop_
_entity_poly.entity_id
_entity_poly.type
_entity_poly.pdbx_seq_one_letter_code
_entity_poly.pdbx_strand_id
1 'polypeptide(L)'
;FKDRANEIYKKVEDQKPLRGRNQDAILAACLYIACRQEDKPRTVKEICSVANGATKKEIGRAKEYIVKQLEVEMGQSMEMGTIHAGDFLPAVIYIYNSAYPSKHKKLLKEISLATGVAEGTIRNSYKDLYPNAARLIPSWYAKEEDLRNLCNP
;
A
#
# COMPACT_ATOMS: atom_id res chain seq x y z
N PHE A 1 10.96 -7.41 -6.79
CA PHE A 1 9.91 -6.78 -7.62
C PHE A 1 10.05 -7.07 -9.11
N LYS A 2 11.26 -7.31 -9.67
CA LYS A 2 11.43 -7.65 -11.10
C LYS A 2 10.72 -8.95 -11.48
N ASP A 3 10.98 -10.04 -10.76
CA ASP A 3 10.38 -11.35 -11.04
C ASP A 3 8.86 -11.29 -10.89
N ARG A 4 8.40 -10.64 -9.82
CA ARG A 4 6.97 -10.41 -9.59
C ARG A 4 6.29 -9.58 -10.68
N ALA A 5 6.94 -8.52 -11.16
CA ALA A 5 6.42 -7.72 -12.28
C ALA A 5 6.30 -8.54 -13.56
N ASN A 6 7.27 -9.42 -13.84
CA ASN A 6 7.23 -10.34 -14.98
C ASN A 6 6.10 -11.37 -14.85
N GLU A 7 5.87 -11.91 -13.66
CA GLU A 7 4.73 -12.81 -13.40
C GLU A 7 3.39 -12.12 -13.68
N ILE A 8 3.22 -10.89 -13.18
CA ILE A 8 2.00 -10.10 -13.41
C ILE A 8 1.81 -9.83 -14.90
N TYR A 9 2.87 -9.47 -15.62
CA TYR A 9 2.80 -9.22 -17.05
C TYR A 9 2.32 -10.47 -17.82
N LYS A 10 2.96 -11.62 -17.58
CA LYS A 10 2.60 -12.88 -18.25
C LYS A 10 1.15 -13.28 -17.99
N LYS A 11 0.72 -13.22 -16.73
CA LYS A 11 -0.68 -13.50 -16.34
C LYS A 11 -1.69 -12.66 -17.13
N VAL A 12 -1.43 -11.37 -17.28
CA VAL A 12 -2.33 -10.46 -18.00
C VAL A 12 -2.28 -10.68 -19.50
N GLU A 13 -1.09 -10.94 -20.05
CA GLU A 13 -0.89 -11.23 -21.47
C GLU A 13 -1.62 -12.52 -21.90
N ASP A 14 -1.54 -13.57 -21.08
CA ASP A 14 -2.18 -14.87 -21.32
C ASP A 14 -3.71 -14.78 -21.27
N GLN A 15 -4.27 -13.92 -20.41
CA GLN A 15 -5.72 -13.74 -20.28
C GLN A 15 -6.32 -12.93 -21.43
N LYS A 16 -5.64 -11.88 -21.89
CA LYS A 16 -6.14 -11.04 -22.97
C LYS A 16 -4.99 -10.31 -23.68
N PRO A 17 -4.95 -10.35 -25.03
CA PRO A 17 -3.91 -9.67 -25.79
C PRO A 17 -3.84 -8.18 -25.45
N LEU A 18 -2.68 -7.72 -25.03
CA LEU A 18 -2.38 -6.31 -24.71
C LEU A 18 -2.17 -5.43 -25.97
N ARG A 19 -2.50 -5.96 -27.16
CA ARG A 19 -2.31 -5.30 -28.45
C ARG A 19 -3.05 -3.96 -28.52
N GLY A 20 -2.37 -2.95 -29.05
CA GLY A 20 -2.91 -1.59 -29.19
C GLY A 20 -2.81 -0.73 -27.92
N ARG A 21 -2.23 -1.25 -26.83
CA ARG A 21 -1.93 -0.47 -25.61
C ARG A 21 -0.47 -0.04 -25.58
N ASN A 22 -0.23 1.11 -24.94
CA ASN A 22 1.11 1.61 -24.64
C ASN A 22 1.84 0.59 -23.75
N GLN A 23 2.86 -0.09 -24.31
CA GLN A 23 3.59 -1.15 -23.63
C GLN A 23 4.37 -0.62 -22.42
N ASP A 24 4.98 0.56 -22.54
CA ASP A 24 5.71 1.18 -21.44
C ASP A 24 4.79 1.47 -20.25
N ALA A 25 3.54 1.87 -20.52
CA ALA A 25 2.54 2.07 -19.48
C ALA A 25 2.11 0.75 -18.80
N ILE A 26 2.04 -0.36 -19.55
CA ILE A 26 1.76 -1.69 -18.99
C ILE A 26 2.91 -2.14 -18.10
N LEU A 27 4.15 -2.09 -18.60
CA LEU A 27 5.34 -2.49 -17.84
C LEU A 27 5.50 -1.66 -16.56
N ALA A 28 5.31 -0.34 -16.67
CA ALA A 28 5.32 0.57 -15.53
C ALA A 28 4.22 0.23 -14.50
N ALA A 29 3.02 -0.14 -14.95
CA ALA A 29 1.94 -0.56 -14.07
C ALA A 29 2.20 -1.92 -13.41
N CYS A 30 2.76 -2.91 -14.12
CA CYS A 30 3.20 -4.18 -13.54
C CYS A 30 4.24 -3.95 -12.44
N LEU A 31 5.22 -3.08 -12.70
CA LEU A 31 6.23 -2.70 -11.71
C LEU A 31 5.59 -2.00 -10.50
N TYR A 32 4.66 -1.06 -10.73
CA TYR A 32 3.93 -0.39 -9.65
C TYR A 32 3.19 -1.37 -8.73
N ILE A 33 2.54 -2.36 -9.32
CA ILE A 33 1.79 -3.38 -8.61
C ILE A 33 2.75 -4.31 -7.84
N ALA A 34 3.81 -4.78 -8.49
CA ALA A 34 4.82 -5.63 -7.84
C ALA A 34 5.48 -4.95 -6.64
N CYS A 35 5.86 -3.68 -6.77
CA CYS A 35 6.44 -2.91 -5.67
C CYS A 35 5.52 -2.84 -4.45
N ARG A 36 4.20 -2.73 -4.68
CA ARG A 36 3.20 -2.68 -3.60
C ARG A 36 2.93 -4.05 -2.99
N GLN A 37 2.95 -5.12 -3.79
CA GLN A 37 2.79 -6.49 -3.28
C GLN A 37 4.01 -6.98 -2.48
N GLU A 38 5.19 -6.39 -2.69
CA GLU A 38 6.41 -6.72 -1.94
C GLU A 38 6.71 -5.74 -0.78
N ASP A 39 5.69 -5.01 -0.30
CA ASP A 39 5.82 -4.04 0.81
C ASP A 39 6.93 -2.99 0.59
N LYS A 40 7.22 -2.66 -0.68
CA LYS A 40 8.18 -1.63 -1.09
C LYS A 40 7.50 -0.62 -2.01
N PRO A 41 6.42 0.02 -1.54
CA PRO A 41 5.58 0.88 -2.36
C PRO A 41 6.41 2.02 -3.00
N ARG A 42 6.06 2.34 -4.24
CA ARG A 42 6.56 3.51 -4.98
C ARG A 42 5.38 4.34 -5.42
N THR A 43 5.54 5.66 -5.39
CA THR A 43 4.55 6.58 -5.92
C THR A 43 4.48 6.44 -7.44
N VAL A 44 3.30 6.75 -8.00
CA VAL A 44 3.15 6.77 -9.46
C VAL A 44 4.08 7.83 -10.08
N LYS A 45 4.44 8.90 -9.35
CA LYS A 45 5.40 9.90 -9.83
C LYS A 45 6.81 9.32 -9.98
N GLU A 46 7.30 8.56 -8.99
CA GLU A 46 8.61 7.90 -9.07
C GLU A 46 8.66 6.94 -10.26
N ILE A 47 7.62 6.13 -10.46
CA ILE A 47 7.58 5.20 -11.60
C ILE A 47 7.46 5.94 -12.93
N CYS A 48 6.61 6.96 -13.01
CA CYS A 48 6.46 7.77 -14.22
C CYS A 48 7.76 8.49 -14.61
N SER A 49 8.62 8.84 -13.64
CA SER A 49 9.91 9.49 -13.92
C SER A 49 10.93 8.59 -14.60
N VAL A 50 10.78 7.27 -14.49
CA VAL A 50 11.67 6.27 -15.10
C VAL A 50 11.01 5.48 -16.24
N ALA A 51 9.71 5.65 -16.44
CA ALA A 51 8.97 5.01 -17.51
C ALA A 51 9.14 5.83 -18.80
N ASN A 52 9.80 5.25 -19.81
CA ASN A 52 9.98 5.91 -21.10
C ASN A 52 8.62 6.11 -21.78
N GLY A 53 8.25 7.35 -22.09
CA GLY A 53 7.08 7.66 -22.91
C GLY A 53 5.70 7.37 -22.30
N ALA A 54 5.61 6.89 -21.05
CA ALA A 54 4.35 6.61 -20.38
C ALA A 54 3.96 7.73 -19.40
N THR A 55 2.82 8.36 -19.63
CA THR A 55 2.30 9.40 -18.73
C THR A 55 1.68 8.80 -17.47
N LYS A 56 1.61 9.58 -16.39
CA LYS A 56 0.91 9.21 -15.14
C LYS A 56 -0.52 8.71 -15.39
N LYS A 57 -1.23 9.30 -16.36
CA LYS A 57 -2.61 8.93 -16.72
C LYS A 57 -2.67 7.58 -17.44
N GLU A 58 -1.71 7.29 -18.32
CA GLU A 58 -1.62 5.98 -18.98
C GLU A 58 -1.25 4.88 -17.98
N ILE A 59 -0.29 5.13 -17.09
CA ILE A 59 0.09 4.20 -16.02
C ILE A 59 -1.11 3.93 -15.10
N GLY A 60 -1.89 4.96 -14.74
CA GLY A 60 -3.10 4.80 -13.95
C GLY A 60 -4.15 3.90 -14.61
N ARG A 61 -4.43 4.13 -15.91
CA ARG A 61 -5.35 3.28 -16.69
C ARG A 61 -4.85 1.84 -16.83
N ALA A 62 -3.55 1.66 -17.06
CA ALA A 62 -2.92 0.35 -17.13
C ALA A 62 -3.02 -0.40 -15.79
N LYS A 63 -2.74 0.29 -14.67
CA LYS A 63 -2.90 -0.26 -13.32
C LYS A 63 -4.33 -0.75 -13.08
N GLU A 64 -5.34 0.09 -13.30
CA GLU A 64 -6.74 -0.29 -13.09
C GLU A 64 -7.15 -1.50 -13.93
N TYR A 65 -6.67 -1.56 -15.17
CA TYR A 65 -6.91 -2.70 -16.04
C TYR A 65 -6.28 -3.98 -15.50
N ILE A 66 -5.00 -3.95 -15.14
CA ILE A 66 -4.27 -5.12 -14.63
C ILE A 66 -4.89 -5.62 -13.33
N VAL A 67 -5.19 -4.71 -12.39
CA VAL A 67 -5.84 -5.06 -11.12
C VAL A 67 -7.16 -5.80 -11.38
N LYS A 68 -8.01 -5.29 -12.27
CA LYS A 68 -9.26 -5.96 -12.63
C LYS A 68 -9.05 -7.36 -13.22
N GLN A 69 -8.00 -7.58 -14.00
CA GLN A 69 -7.70 -8.91 -14.54
C GLN A 69 -7.25 -9.88 -13.43
N LEU A 70 -6.38 -9.41 -12.53
CA LEU A 70 -5.91 -10.23 -11.39
C LEU A 70 -7.03 -10.55 -10.40
N GLU A 71 -7.96 -9.64 -10.15
CA GLU A 71 -9.13 -9.87 -9.28
C GLU A 71 -10.05 -10.96 -9.84
N VAL A 72 -10.24 -11.00 -11.16
CA VAL A 72 -11.03 -12.06 -11.84
C VAL A 72 -10.36 -13.43 -11.69
N GLU A 73 -9.04 -13.49 -11.79
CA GLU A 73 -8.27 -14.75 -11.64
C GLU A 73 -8.27 -15.25 -10.19
N MET A 74 -8.08 -14.34 -9.22
CA MET A 74 -7.94 -14.69 -7.81
C MET A 74 -9.27 -14.82 -7.06
N GLY A 75 -10.38 -14.35 -7.65
CA GLY A 75 -11.69 -14.35 -6.98
C GLY A 75 -11.74 -13.48 -5.72
N GLN A 76 -10.79 -12.57 -5.54
CA GLN A 76 -10.66 -11.69 -4.38
C GLN A 76 -10.30 -10.27 -4.83
N SER A 77 -10.83 -9.26 -4.13
CA SER A 77 -10.49 -7.86 -4.36
C SER A 77 -9.04 -7.59 -3.99
N MET A 78 -8.31 -6.94 -4.87
CA MET A 78 -6.90 -6.63 -4.66
C MET A 78 -6.77 -5.21 -4.09
N GLU A 79 -6.60 -5.11 -2.77
CA GLU A 79 -6.40 -3.82 -2.12
C GLU A 79 -5.01 -3.24 -2.45
N MET A 80 -5.00 -2.22 -3.29
CA MET A 80 -3.83 -1.39 -3.60
C MET A 80 -3.89 -0.11 -2.77
N GLY A 81 -3.76 -0.25 -1.44
CA GLY A 81 -3.96 0.86 -0.49
C GLY A 81 -3.14 2.09 -0.86
N THR A 82 -3.70 3.29 -0.85
CA THR A 82 -2.92 4.51 -1.11
C THR A 82 -1.92 4.79 0.01
N ILE A 83 -0.82 5.48 -0.28
CA ILE A 83 0.06 6.04 0.77
C ILE A 83 0.01 7.55 0.61
N HIS A 84 -0.88 8.15 1.36
CA HIS A 84 -1.01 9.58 1.54
C HIS A 84 -0.42 9.95 2.89
N ALA A 85 0.13 11.16 3.00
CA ALA A 85 0.62 11.66 4.29
C ALA A 85 -0.48 11.57 5.39
N GLY A 86 -1.75 11.72 4.99
CA GLY A 86 -2.91 11.57 5.87
C GLY A 86 -3.16 10.14 6.37
N ASP A 87 -2.59 9.11 5.74
CA ASP A 87 -2.76 7.70 6.12
C ASP A 87 -1.90 7.33 7.35
N PHE A 88 -0.89 8.14 7.68
CA PHE A 88 0.00 7.89 8.82
C PHE A 88 -0.61 8.35 10.15
N LEU A 89 -1.47 9.38 10.14
CA LEU A 89 -2.14 9.84 11.37
C LEU A 89 -3.01 8.76 12.03
N PRO A 90 -3.94 8.08 11.33
CA PRO A 90 -4.70 6.98 11.92
C PRO A 90 -3.81 5.81 12.35
N ALA A 91 -2.68 5.56 11.66
CA ALA A 91 -1.73 4.53 12.07
C ALA A 91 -1.02 4.89 13.38
N VAL A 92 -0.64 6.16 13.59
CA VAL A 92 -0.08 6.64 14.87
C VAL A 92 -1.11 6.51 16.01
N ILE A 93 -2.38 6.84 15.76
CA ILE A 93 -3.48 6.63 16.72
C ILE A 93 -3.63 5.15 17.05
N TYR A 94 -3.57 4.27 16.04
CA TYR A 94 -3.63 2.84 16.23
C TYR A 94 -2.46 2.33 17.09
N ILE A 95 -1.24 2.77 16.81
CA ILE A 95 -0.04 2.44 17.61
C ILE A 95 -0.22 2.81 19.08
N TYR A 96 -0.68 4.02 19.38
CA TYR A 96 -0.92 4.45 20.76
C TYR A 96 -1.93 3.58 21.49
N ASN A 97 -3.05 3.25 20.85
CA ASN A 97 -4.07 2.40 21.47
C ASN A 97 -3.55 0.98 21.70
N SER A 98 -2.73 0.45 20.78
CA SER A 98 -2.07 -0.86 20.93
C SER A 98 -1.02 -0.89 22.04
N ALA A 99 -0.30 0.21 22.28
CA ALA A 99 0.65 0.35 23.38
C ALA A 99 -0.05 0.50 24.76
N TYR A 100 -1.26 1.06 24.80
CA TYR A 100 -2.04 1.28 26.02
C TYR A 100 -3.44 0.66 25.96
N PRO A 101 -3.57 -0.67 25.82
CA PRO A 101 -4.87 -1.34 25.65
C PRO A 101 -5.80 -1.16 26.86
N SER A 102 -5.24 -0.89 28.05
CA SER A 102 -6.00 -0.64 29.28
C SER A 102 -6.58 0.78 29.38
N LYS A 103 -6.02 1.75 28.63
CA LYS A 103 -6.44 3.16 28.67
C LYS A 103 -7.35 3.53 27.50
N HIS A 104 -7.13 2.94 26.33
CA HIS A 104 -7.88 3.26 25.13
C HIS A 104 -8.12 2.02 24.26
N LYS A 105 -9.35 1.52 24.22
CA LYS A 105 -9.80 0.42 23.34
C LYS A 105 -10.48 0.94 22.07
N LYS A 106 -9.92 1.94 21.38
CA LYS A 106 -10.46 2.25 20.05
C LYS A 106 -10.11 1.12 19.10
N LEU A 107 -11.13 0.41 18.64
CA LEU A 107 -10.98 -0.66 17.65
C LEU A 107 -10.53 -0.05 16.32
N LEU A 108 -9.72 -0.77 15.54
CA LEU A 108 -9.26 -0.33 14.21
C LEU A 108 -10.40 0.21 13.33
N LYS A 109 -11.58 -0.40 13.46
CA LYS A 109 -12.84 0.02 12.82
C LYS A 109 -13.27 1.45 13.18
N GLU A 110 -13.15 1.85 14.44
CA GLU A 110 -13.51 3.20 14.88
C GLU A 110 -12.53 4.25 14.35
N ILE A 111 -11.24 3.92 14.30
CA ILE A 111 -10.22 4.80 13.72
C ILE A 111 -10.49 4.98 12.22
N SER A 112 -10.79 3.89 11.53
CA SER A 112 -11.17 3.91 10.11
C SER A 112 -12.40 4.78 9.87
N LEU A 113 -13.47 4.59 10.65
CA LEU A 113 -14.68 5.41 10.56
C LEU A 113 -14.41 6.90 10.83
N ALA A 114 -13.61 7.23 11.84
CA ALA A 114 -13.35 8.61 12.23
C ALA A 114 -12.43 9.36 11.24
N THR A 115 -11.50 8.64 10.61
CA THR A 115 -10.51 9.23 9.70
C THR A 115 -10.88 9.13 8.23
N GLY A 116 -11.87 8.29 7.89
CA GLY A 116 -12.24 7.99 6.51
C GLY A 116 -11.19 7.15 5.76
N VAL A 117 -10.17 6.65 6.45
CA VAL A 117 -9.10 5.82 5.87
C VAL A 117 -9.47 4.34 6.03
N ALA A 118 -9.34 3.56 4.96
CA ALA A 118 -9.63 2.13 4.99
C ALA A 118 -8.74 1.39 5.99
N GLU A 119 -9.29 0.40 6.70
CA GLU A 119 -8.54 -0.36 7.71
C GLU A 119 -7.27 -1.02 7.14
N GLY A 120 -7.32 -1.53 5.90
CA GLY A 120 -6.16 -2.10 5.21
C GLY A 120 -5.03 -1.09 5.05
N THR A 121 -5.37 0.15 4.70
CA THR A 121 -4.41 1.27 4.60
C THR A 121 -3.82 1.62 5.97
N ILE A 122 -4.64 1.67 7.03
CA ILE A 122 -4.14 1.93 8.40
C ILE A 122 -3.18 0.83 8.84
N ARG A 123 -3.50 -0.44 8.58
CA ARG A 123 -2.64 -1.59 8.88
C ARG A 123 -1.32 -1.51 8.12
N ASN A 124 -1.36 -1.21 6.82
CA ASN A 124 -0.16 -1.07 6.01
C ASN A 124 0.73 0.09 6.49
N SER A 125 0.13 1.25 6.76
CA SER A 125 0.84 2.38 7.37
C SER A 125 1.44 2.03 8.73
N TYR A 126 0.76 1.21 9.55
CA TYR A 126 1.32 0.69 10.79
C TYR A 126 2.56 -0.19 10.53
N LYS A 127 2.50 -1.11 9.54
CA LYS A 127 3.65 -1.94 9.15
C LYS A 127 4.85 -1.09 8.74
N ASP A 128 4.61 -0.04 7.96
CA ASP A 128 5.65 0.87 7.48
C ASP A 128 6.30 1.68 8.62
N LEU A 129 5.50 2.10 9.60
CA LEU A 129 5.97 2.86 10.76
C LEU A 129 6.67 1.99 11.81
N TYR A 130 6.24 0.73 11.96
CA TYR A 130 6.64 -0.16 13.05
C TYR A 130 8.17 -0.24 13.26
N PRO A 131 9.02 -0.47 12.23
CA PRO A 131 10.47 -0.58 12.41
C PRO A 131 11.13 0.67 12.99
N ASN A 132 10.49 1.84 12.86
CA ASN A 132 11.02 3.12 13.31
C ASN A 132 10.12 3.81 14.34
N ALA A 133 9.13 3.11 14.90
CA ALA A 133 8.08 3.71 15.75
C ALA A 133 8.69 4.45 16.95
N ALA A 134 9.68 3.86 17.63
CA ALA A 134 10.38 4.46 18.77
C ALA A 134 11.10 5.79 18.44
N ARG A 135 11.48 6.00 17.18
CA ARG A 135 12.15 7.23 16.73
C ARG A 135 11.16 8.28 16.23
N LEU A 136 10.04 7.85 15.66
CA LEU A 136 9.04 8.71 15.05
C LEU A 136 8.01 9.23 16.05
N ILE A 137 7.71 8.43 17.07
CA ILE A 137 6.68 8.74 18.06
C ILE A 137 7.32 9.52 19.22
N PRO A 138 6.90 10.76 19.47
CA PRO A 138 7.43 11.53 20.59
C PRO A 138 7.09 10.90 21.94
N SER A 139 7.99 11.06 22.91
CA SER A 139 7.81 10.55 24.29
C SER A 139 6.61 11.15 25.02
N TRP A 140 6.17 12.35 24.62
CA TRP A 140 4.93 12.97 25.14
C TRP A 140 3.67 12.26 24.65
N TYR A 141 3.76 11.48 23.56
CA TYR A 141 2.66 10.72 22.98
C TYR A 141 2.68 9.26 23.45
N ALA A 142 3.81 8.56 23.38
CA ALA A 142 3.99 7.21 23.92
C ALA A 142 5.42 7.01 24.41
N LYS A 143 5.60 6.35 25.57
CA LYS A 143 6.94 6.05 26.09
C LYS A 143 7.57 4.88 25.34
N GLU A 144 8.89 4.87 25.27
CA GLU A 144 9.64 3.84 24.55
C GLU A 144 9.38 2.42 25.09
N GLU A 145 9.23 2.27 26.41
CA GLU A 145 8.87 1.01 27.07
C GLU A 145 7.54 0.45 26.56
N ASP A 146 6.56 1.31 26.33
CA ASP A 146 5.24 0.92 25.85
C ASP A 146 5.26 0.55 24.36
N LEU A 147 6.13 1.22 23.57
CA LEU A 147 6.33 0.90 22.15
C LEU A 147 7.00 -0.47 21.93
N ARG A 148 7.76 -0.98 22.93
CA ARG A 148 8.34 -2.34 22.88
C ARG A 148 7.28 -3.43 23.03
N ASN A 149 6.11 -3.10 23.58
CA ASN A 149 5.01 -4.05 23.78
C ASN A 149 4.05 -4.11 22.57
N LEU A 150 4.36 -3.39 21.48
CA LEU A 150 3.53 -3.38 20.28
C LEU A 150 3.52 -4.75 19.59
N CYS A 151 2.32 -5.23 19.25
CA CYS A 151 2.14 -6.44 18.46
C CYS A 151 2.83 -6.30 17.09
N ASN A 152 3.66 -7.27 16.72
CA ASN A 152 4.28 -7.29 15.40
C ASN A 152 3.18 -7.30 14.30
N PRO A 153 3.25 -6.44 13.27
CA PRO A 153 2.20 -6.27 12.26
C PRO A 153 2.03 -7.42 11.26
#